data_AF-A0A9D5V6N7-F1
#
_entry.id   AF-A0A9D5V6N7-F1
#
_cell.length_a   1.000
_cell.length_b   1.000
_cell.length_c   1.000
_cell.angle_alpha   90.00
_cell.angle_beta   90.00
_cell.angle_gamma   90.00
#
_symmetry.space_group_name_H-M   'P 1'
#
loop_
_entity.id
_entity.type
_entity.pdbx_description
1 polymer ?
#
loop_
_entity_poly.entity_id
_entity_poly.type
_entity_poly.pdbx_seq_one_letter_code
_entity_poly.pdbx_strand_id
1 'polypeptide(L)'
;MKRTKEIELDGRTVTVRELTVAEVRLWLKELDQLREGALDLVTEGIMADASLGDVARMTDLTPEELDGFTPSAIESVIAVCREINPHFFRLRDRLLEAARAMP
;
A
#
# COMPACT_ATOMS: atom_id res chain seq x y z
N MET A 1 3.80 -17.39 -11.06
CA MET A 1 2.37 -17.01 -10.96
C MET A 1 2.23 -16.19 -9.69
N LYS A 2 1.68 -14.98 -9.74
CA LYS A 2 1.52 -14.13 -8.55
C LYS A 2 0.40 -14.71 -7.69
N ARG A 3 0.55 -14.74 -6.36
CA ARG A 3 -0.56 -15.08 -5.46
C ARG A 3 -1.62 -13.98 -5.52
N THR A 4 -2.89 -14.35 -5.61
CA THR A 4 -4.02 -13.41 -5.58
C THR A 4 -5.05 -13.86 -4.57
N LYS A 5 -5.86 -12.90 -4.09
CA LYS A 5 -7.00 -13.14 -3.20
C LYS A 5 -8.04 -12.05 -3.43
N GLU A 6 -9.29 -12.46 -3.56
CA GLU A 6 -10.43 -11.56 -3.68
C GLU A 6 -11.02 -11.24 -2.31
N ILE A 7 -11.48 -10.01 -2.14
CA ILE A 7 -12.23 -9.54 -0.97
C ILE A 7 -13.43 -8.71 -1.45
N GLU A 8 -14.58 -8.90 -0.81
CA GLU A 8 -15.76 -8.06 -1.02
C GLU A 8 -15.66 -6.80 -0.18
N LEU A 9 -15.79 -5.64 -0.82
CA LEU A 9 -15.73 -4.31 -0.21
C LEU A 9 -16.91 -3.48 -0.70
N ASP A 10 -17.87 -3.19 0.18
CA ASP A 10 -19.10 -2.43 -0.13
C ASP A 10 -19.83 -2.90 -1.41
N GLY A 11 -19.88 -4.22 -1.62
CA GLY A 11 -20.53 -4.85 -2.78
C GLY A 11 -19.71 -4.83 -4.07
N ARG A 12 -18.41 -4.50 -3.97
CA ARG A 12 -17.42 -4.60 -5.03
C ARG A 12 -16.39 -5.67 -4.68
N THR A 13 -16.14 -6.58 -5.60
CA THR A 13 -15.00 -7.50 -5.52
C THR A 13 -13.71 -6.74 -5.82
N VAL A 14 -12.75 -6.81 -4.89
CA VAL A 14 -11.40 -6.25 -5.00
C VAL A 14 -10.39 -7.39 -5.07
N THR A 15 -9.52 -7.34 -6.06
CA THR A 15 -8.47 -8.35 -6.26
C THR A 15 -7.16 -7.87 -5.66
N VAL A 16 -6.74 -8.49 -4.57
CA VAL A 16 -5.40 -8.29 -3.98
C VAL A 16 -4.41 -9.23 -4.65
N ARG A 17 -3.23 -8.73 -5.01
CA ARG A 17 -2.17 -9.47 -5.70
C ARG A 17 -0.81 -9.30 -5.05
N GLU A 18 0.01 -10.32 -5.23
CA GLU A 18 1.40 -10.34 -4.79
C GLU A 18 2.26 -9.39 -5.64
N LEU A 19 3.12 -8.62 -4.99
CA LEU A 19 4.12 -7.79 -5.62
C LEU A 19 5.34 -8.62 -5.98
N THR A 20 5.81 -8.45 -7.21
CA THR A 20 7.11 -8.95 -7.63
C THR A 20 8.22 -8.11 -7.03
N VAL A 21 9.42 -8.68 -6.94
CA VAL A 21 10.62 -7.93 -6.54
C VAL A 21 10.86 -6.70 -7.43
N ALA A 22 10.50 -6.78 -8.73
CA ALA A 22 10.61 -5.64 -9.64
C ALA A 22 9.67 -4.49 -9.25
N GLU A 23 8.41 -4.81 -8.89
CA GLU A 23 7.44 -3.82 -8.40
C GLU A 23 7.86 -3.21 -7.07
N VAL A 24 8.41 -4.01 -6.14
CA VAL A 24 8.96 -3.50 -4.87
C VAL A 24 10.16 -2.58 -5.10
N ARG A 25 11.03 -2.88 -6.07
CA ARG A 25 12.14 -1.98 -6.45
C ARG A 25 11.63 -0.68 -7.08
N LEU A 26 10.56 -0.74 -7.88
CA LEU A 26 9.95 0.44 -8.47
C LEU A 26 9.37 1.34 -7.37
N TRP A 27 8.61 0.76 -6.44
CA TRP A 27 8.08 1.46 -5.27
C TRP A 27 9.17 2.17 -4.46
N LEU A 28 10.30 1.51 -4.21
CA LEU A 28 11.45 2.14 -3.52
C LEU A 28 11.99 3.36 -4.27
N LYS A 29 12.05 3.31 -5.60
CA LYS A 29 12.52 4.45 -6.41
C LYS A 29 11.53 5.61 -6.36
N GLU A 30 10.23 5.31 -6.40
CA GLU A 30 9.17 6.31 -6.33
C GLU A 30 9.17 7.02 -4.98
N LEU A 31 9.43 6.31 -3.87
CA LEU A 31 9.61 6.92 -2.55
C LEU A 31 10.77 7.92 -2.49
N ASP A 32 11.91 7.62 -3.14
CA ASP A 32 13.05 8.54 -3.17
C ASP A 32 12.73 9.81 -3.99
N GLN A 33 11.92 9.68 -5.04
CA GLN A 33 11.45 10.81 -5.87
C GLN A 33 10.43 11.71 -5.15
N LEU A 34 9.63 11.16 -4.24
CA LEU A 34 8.68 11.95 -3.43
C LEU A 34 9.37 12.99 -2.52
N ARG A 35 10.67 12.83 -2.25
CA ARG A 35 11.46 13.79 -1.45
C ARG A 35 11.58 15.18 -2.10
N GLU A 36 11.32 15.28 -3.40
CA GLU A 36 11.41 16.55 -4.16
C GLU A 36 10.02 17.18 -4.45
N GLY A 37 8.92 16.56 -3.98
CA GLY A 37 7.55 16.98 -4.28
C GLY A 37 6.69 17.35 -3.06
N ALA A 38 5.46 17.81 -3.30
CA ALA A 38 4.46 18.03 -2.26
C ALA A 38 3.95 16.68 -1.72
N LEU A 39 4.18 16.42 -0.44
CA LEU A 39 3.71 15.22 0.24
C LEU A 39 2.18 15.32 0.47
N ASP A 40 1.41 14.40 -0.12
CA ASP A 40 0.00 14.25 0.21
C ASP A 40 -0.16 13.46 1.52
N LEU A 41 -0.42 14.20 2.60
CA LEU A 41 -0.56 13.65 3.95
C LEU A 41 -1.75 12.70 4.08
N VAL A 42 -2.79 12.82 3.24
CA VAL A 42 -3.94 11.91 3.27
C VAL A 42 -3.52 10.57 2.66
N THR A 43 -3.02 10.61 1.43
CA THR A 43 -2.54 9.40 0.73
C THR A 43 -1.48 8.66 1.54
N GLU A 44 -0.55 9.38 2.16
CA GLU A 44 0.60 8.77 2.85
C GLU A 44 0.35 8.46 4.34
N GLY A 45 -0.57 9.17 4.99
CA GLY A 45 -0.65 9.21 6.45
C GLY A 45 -2.00 8.82 7.06
N ILE A 46 -3.08 8.69 6.27
CA ILE A 46 -4.41 8.41 6.84
C ILE A 46 -4.51 7.01 7.47
N MET A 47 -3.72 6.06 6.95
CA MET A 47 -3.68 4.68 7.44
C MET A 47 -2.37 4.43 8.20
N ALA A 48 -2.43 3.67 9.29
CA ALA A 48 -1.23 3.37 10.10
C ALA A 48 -0.25 2.41 9.39
N ASP A 49 -0.80 1.43 8.66
CA ASP A 49 -0.08 0.21 8.24
C ASP A 49 0.36 0.19 6.76
N ALA A 50 -0.16 1.08 5.91
CA ALA A 50 0.15 1.20 4.47
C ALA A 50 -0.22 2.61 3.98
N SER A 51 0.33 3.12 2.89
CA SER A 51 -0.27 4.30 2.21
C SER A 51 -1.40 3.87 1.26
N LEU A 52 -2.27 4.80 0.84
CA LEU A 52 -3.24 4.51 -0.22
C LEU A 52 -2.55 4.15 -1.54
N GLY A 53 -1.38 4.75 -1.80
CA GLY A 53 -0.52 4.37 -2.91
C GLY A 53 0.00 2.93 -2.81
N ASP A 54 0.32 2.45 -1.62
CA ASP A 54 0.71 1.05 -1.40
C ASP A 54 -0.47 0.11 -1.72
N VAL A 55 -1.68 0.46 -1.26
CA VAL A 55 -2.91 -0.32 -1.53
C VAL A 55 -3.20 -0.39 -3.03
N ALA A 56 -3.14 0.72 -3.75
CA ALA A 56 -3.35 0.76 -5.21
C ALA A 56 -2.34 -0.12 -5.97
N ARG A 57 -1.10 -0.26 -5.48
CA ARG A 57 -0.09 -1.14 -6.11
C ARG A 57 -0.39 -2.63 -5.91
N MET A 58 -1.03 -2.97 -4.80
CA MET A 58 -1.34 -4.36 -4.43
C MET A 58 -2.74 -4.80 -4.85
N THR A 59 -3.58 -3.89 -5.35
CA THR A 59 -4.98 -4.18 -5.71
C THR A 59 -5.28 -3.81 -7.16
N ASP A 60 -6.53 -4.01 -7.56
CA ASP A 60 -7.14 -3.51 -8.80
C ASP A 60 -7.95 -2.22 -8.58
N LEU A 61 -7.83 -1.60 -7.39
CA LEU A 61 -8.42 -0.29 -7.09
C LEU A 61 -7.58 0.84 -7.68
N THR A 62 -8.23 1.85 -8.25
CA THR A 62 -7.57 3.10 -8.64
C THR A 62 -7.49 4.08 -7.45
N PRO A 63 -6.59 5.08 -7.48
CA PRO A 63 -6.55 6.12 -6.46
C PRO A 63 -7.89 6.83 -6.27
N GLU A 64 -8.59 7.13 -7.35
CA GLU A 64 -9.90 7.80 -7.32
C GLU A 64 -10.99 6.92 -6.68
N GLU A 65 -10.87 5.60 -6.80
CA GLU A 65 -11.77 4.65 -6.15
C GLU A 65 -11.47 4.55 -4.66
N LEU A 66 -10.20 4.62 -4.26
CA LEU A 66 -9.79 4.62 -2.85
C LEU A 66 -10.34 5.84 -2.10
N ASP A 67 -10.43 7.00 -2.75
CA ASP A 67 -11.03 8.22 -2.15
C ASP A 67 -12.51 8.05 -1.80
N GLY A 68 -13.21 7.10 -2.45
CA GLY A 68 -14.62 6.80 -2.17
C GLY A 68 -14.83 5.89 -0.96
N PHE A 69 -13.79 5.22 -0.46
CA PHE A 69 -13.89 4.28 0.65
C PHE A 69 -13.58 4.95 1.99
N THR A 70 -14.24 4.45 3.05
CA THR A 70 -13.90 4.87 4.41
C THR A 70 -12.58 4.23 4.86
N PRO A 71 -11.82 4.86 5.78
CA PRO A 71 -10.60 4.27 6.32
C PRO A 71 -10.82 2.85 6.87
N SER A 72 -11.91 2.61 7.61
CA SER A 72 -12.25 1.28 8.15
C SER A 72 -12.50 0.23 7.06
N ALA A 73 -13.08 0.62 5.92
CA ALA A 73 -13.22 -0.26 4.78
C ALA A 73 -11.84 -0.62 4.20
N ILE A 74 -10.95 0.37 4.05
CA ILE A 74 -9.58 0.19 3.56
C ILE A 74 -8.75 -0.67 4.52
N GLU A 75 -8.95 -0.59 5.85
CA GLU A 75 -8.28 -1.46 6.83
C GLU A 75 -8.48 -2.95 6.51
N SER A 76 -9.69 -3.34 6.09
CA SER A 76 -9.98 -4.73 5.74
C SER A 76 -9.18 -5.19 4.50
N VAL A 77 -9.00 -4.30 3.53
CA VAL A 77 -8.17 -4.54 2.33
C VAL A 77 -6.70 -4.61 2.71
N ILE A 78 -6.22 -3.72 3.58
CA ILE A 78 -4.83 -3.71 4.07
C ILE A 78 -4.51 -5.03 4.78
N ALA A 79 -5.44 -5.58 5.58
CA ALA A 79 -5.25 -6.86 6.24
C ALA A 79 -4.98 -7.99 5.23
N VAL A 80 -5.74 -8.02 4.13
CA VAL A 80 -5.51 -8.98 3.03
C VAL A 80 -4.22 -8.67 2.28
N CYS A 81 -3.91 -7.40 2.03
CA CYS A 81 -2.64 -6.99 1.44
C CYS A 81 -1.45 -7.49 2.25
N ARG A 82 -1.50 -7.40 3.59
CA ARG A 82 -0.45 -7.89 4.50
C ARG A 82 -0.33 -9.40 4.49
N GLU A 83 -1.46 -10.12 4.39
CA GLU A 83 -1.46 -11.56 4.22
C GLU A 83 -0.79 -11.98 2.90
N ILE A 84 -1.09 -11.27 1.82
CA ILE A 84 -0.59 -11.55 0.46
C ILE A 84 0.87 -11.15 0.29
N ASN A 85 1.26 -10.00 0.86
CA ASN A 85 2.56 -9.37 0.66
C ASN A 85 3.39 -9.21 1.96
N PRO A 86 3.56 -10.24 2.81
CA PRO A 86 4.15 -10.07 4.14
C PRO A 86 5.61 -9.57 4.09
N HIS A 87 6.34 -9.85 3.01
CA HIS A 87 7.71 -9.36 2.82
C HIS A 87 7.77 -7.87 2.47
N PHE A 88 6.77 -7.34 1.75
CA PHE A 88 6.67 -5.93 1.44
C PHE A 88 6.47 -5.11 2.71
N PHE A 89 5.49 -5.50 3.54
CA PHE A 89 5.22 -4.82 4.81
C PHE A 89 6.43 -4.87 5.75
N ARG A 90 7.10 -6.02 5.88
CA ARG A 90 8.35 -6.11 6.66
C ARG A 90 9.46 -5.19 6.14
N LEU A 91 9.57 -4.99 4.83
CA LEU A 91 10.54 -4.07 4.26
C LEU A 91 10.13 -2.61 4.55
N ARG A 92 8.86 -2.26 4.34
CA ARG A 92 8.29 -0.94 4.66
C ARG A 92 8.54 -0.57 6.12
N ASP A 93 8.23 -1.46 7.05
CA ASP A 93 8.42 -1.23 8.49
C ASP A 93 9.90 -0.94 8.82
N ARG A 94 10.83 -1.74 8.28
CA ARG A 94 12.28 -1.52 8.44
C ARG A 94 12.73 -0.18 7.88
N LEU A 95 12.15 0.28 6.77
CA LEU A 95 12.48 1.57 6.18
C LEU A 95 11.95 2.73 7.04
N LEU A 96 10.73 2.61 7.59
CA LEU A 96 10.18 3.59 8.52
C LEU A 96 10.99 3.68 9.81
N GLU A 97 11.43 2.54 10.36
CA GLU A 97 12.33 2.50 11.50
C GLU A 97 13.68 3.18 11.19
N ALA A 98 14.28 2.87 10.04
CA ALA A 98 15.54 3.47 9.62
C ALA A 98 15.41 4.99 9.39
N ALA A 99 14.29 5.45 8.82
CA ALA A 99 14.00 6.87 8.62
C ALA A 99 13.87 7.62 9.96
N ARG A 100 13.25 7.00 10.97
CA ARG A 100 13.12 7.58 12.33
C ARG A 100 14.45 7.62 13.10
N ALA A 101 15.38 6.72 12.79
CA ALA A 101 16.68 6.65 13.43
C ALA A 101 17.73 7.60 12.81
N MET A 102 17.41 8.24 11.67
CA MET A 102 18.28 9.20 11.02
C MET A 102 18.18 10.56 11.73
N PRO A 103 19.30 11.15 12.21
CA PRO A 103 19.30 12.41 12.96
C PRO A 103 19.00 13.64 12.10
#